data_AF-A0A6N9QEC1-F1
#
_entry.id   AF-A0A6N9QEC1-F1
#
_cell.length_a   1.000
_cell.length_b   1.000
_cell.length_c   1.000
_cell.angle_alpha   90.00
_cell.angle_beta   90.00
_cell.angle_gamma   90.00
#
_symmetry.space_group_name_H-M   'P 1'
#
loop_
_entity.id
_entity.type
_entity.pdbx_description
1 polymer ?
#
loop_
_entity_poly.entity_id
_entity_poly.type
_entity_poly.pdbx_seq_one_letter_code
_entity_poly.pdbx_strand_id
1 'polypeptide(L)' 'MKYYCVTTTISDRGTVTANVTSTVEADNRPEDSFTSTSRRDIYNDWFDSLEEALEFVEDAKMA' A
#
# COMPACT_ATOMS: atom_id res chain seq x y z
N MET A 1 1.85 -18.57 -1.80
CA MET A 1 1.81 -17.71 -0.60
C MET A 1 0.81 -16.59 -0.85
N LYS A 2 0.18 -16.04 0.19
CA LYS A 2 -0.74 -14.91 0.04
C LYS A 2 0.01 -13.62 0.29
N TYR A 3 -0.10 -12.69 -0.65
CA TYR A 3 0.43 -11.35 -0.51
C TYR A 3 -0.70 -10.34 -0.49
N TYR A 4 -0.52 -9.31 0.32
CA TYR A 4 -1.47 -8.23 0.56
C TYR A 4 -0.87 -6.95 0.02
N CYS A 5 -1.56 -6.32 -0.93
CA CYS A 5 -1.18 -5.02 -1.47
C CYS A 5 -1.79 -3.93 -0.62
N VAL A 6 -0.94 -3.09 -0.03
CA VAL A 6 -1.36 -1.82 0.56
C VAL A 6 -1.13 -0.73 -0.47
N THR A 7 -2.21 -0.02 -0.81
CA THR A 7 -2.09 1.18 -1.64
C THR A 7 -2.11 2.41 -0.74
N THR A 8 -1.00 3.15 -0.75
CA THR A 8 -0.88 4.44 -0.08
C THR A 8 -0.97 5.54 -1.12
N THR A 9 -1.94 6.44 -0.97
CA THR A 9 -2.11 7.61 -1.81
C THR A 9 -1.86 8.86 -0.99
N ILE A 10 -0.90 9.66 -1.42
CA ILE A 10 -0.59 10.97 -0.87
C ILE A 10 -1.06 11.99 -1.89
N SER A 11 -1.97 12.87 -1.49
CA SER A 11 -2.49 13.97 -2.31
C SER A 11 -1.73 15.24 -1.99
N ASP A 12 -1.45 16.08 -2.99
CA ASP A 12 -0.79 17.40 -2.84
C ASP A 12 -1.52 18.35 -1.88
N ARG A 13 -2.79 18.03 -1.56
CA ARG A 13 -3.60 18.73 -0.55
C ARG A 13 -3.27 18.32 0.90
N GLY A 14 -2.25 17.49 1.11
CA GLY A 14 -1.84 16.98 2.42
C GLY A 14 -2.72 15.84 2.94
N THR A 15 -3.49 15.19 2.07
CA THR A 15 -4.31 14.03 2.46
C THR A 15 -3.52 12.76 2.18
N VAL A 16 -3.23 12.00 3.23
CA VAL A 16 -2.67 10.65 3.13
C VAL A 16 -3.79 9.64 3.32
N THR A 17 -3.82 8.60 2.50
CA THR A 17 -4.77 7.49 2.64
C THR A 17 -4.07 6.20 2.31
N ALA A 18 -3.96 5.29 3.27
CA ALA A 18 -3.49 3.93 3.06
C ALA A 18 -4.64 2.95 3.26
N ASN A 19 -4.71 1.92 2.41
CA ASN A 19 -5.66 0.82 2.58
C ASN A 19 -5.16 -0.45 1.89
N VAL A 20 -5.58 -1.62 2.40
CA VAL A 20 -5.35 -2.90 1.71
C VAL A 20 -6.33 -2.97 0.54
N THR A 21 -5.84 -2.88 -0.69
CA THR A 21 -6.69 -2.78 -1.89
C THR A 21 -6.74 -4.09 -2.68
N SER A 22 -5.77 -4.97 -2.49
CA SER A 22 -5.69 -6.22 -3.25
C SER A 22 -5.00 -7.32 -2.47
N THR A 23 -5.33 -8.57 -2.83
CA THR A 23 -4.66 -9.76 -2.32
C THR A 23 -4.38 -10.68 -3.50
N VAL A 24 -3.18 -11.28 -3.54
CA VAL A 24 -2.77 -12.18 -4.61
C VAL A 24 -2.15 -13.44 -4.03
N GLU A 25 -2.49 -14.58 -4.61
CA GLU A 25 -1.80 -15.83 -4.34
C GLU A 25 -0.71 -16.03 -5.41
N ALA A 26 0.55 -15.94 -5.00
CA ALA A 26 1.70 -16.10 -5.87
C ALA A 26 2.78 -16.95 -5.18
N ASP A 27 3.68 -17.54 -5.96
CA ASP A 27 4.81 -18.31 -5.42
C ASP A 27 5.91 -17.39 -4.85
N ASN A 28 6.05 -16.19 -5.40
CA ASN A 28 7.00 -15.16 -4.96
C ASN A 28 6.27 -13.84 -4.71
N ARG A 29 6.86 -13.00 -3.84
CA ARG A 29 6.34 -11.66 -3.55
C ARG A 29 6.33 -10.83 -4.83
N PRO A 30 5.20 -10.18 -5.18
CA PRO A 30 5.17 -9.25 -6.30
C PRO A 30 6.11 -8.06 -6.07
N GLU A 31 6.49 -7.39 -7.14
CA GLU A 31 7.28 -6.16 -7.04
C GLU A 31 6.42 -5.00 -6.55
N ASP A 32 6.98 -4.23 -5.61
CA ASP A 32 6.40 -2.97 -5.17
C ASP A 32 6.38 -1.99 -6.34
N SER A 33 5.31 -1.22 -6.44
CA SER A 33 5.16 -0.24 -7.53
C SER A 33 4.86 1.13 -7.00
N PHE A 34 5.43 2.13 -7.66
CA PHE A 34 5.24 3.53 -7.33
C PHE A 34 4.80 4.27 -8.59
N THR A 35 3.75 5.08 -8.45
CA THR A 35 3.25 5.94 -9.51
C THR A 35 3.02 7.34 -8.97
N SER A 36 3.86 8.27 -9.38
CA SER A 36 3.62 9.69 -9.17
C SER A 36 2.76 10.26 -10.29
N THR A 37 1.72 11.00 -9.92
CA THR A 37 0.84 11.72 -10.84
C THR A 37 0.89 13.21 -10.51
N SER A 38 0.37 14.05 -11.40
CA SER A 38 0.38 15.52 -11.24
C SER A 38 -0.33 16.07 -10.00
N ARG A 39 -1.03 15.23 -9.22
CA ARG A 39 -1.80 15.63 -8.04
C ARG A 39 -1.64 14.71 -6.84
N ARG A 40 -1.03 13.54 -7.05
CA ARG A 40 -1.02 12.43 -6.11
C ARG A 40 0.15 11.51 -6.36
N ASP A 41 0.73 11.02 -5.28
CA ASP A 41 1.71 9.95 -5.27
C ASP A 41 1.04 8.68 -4.77
N ILE A 42 1.14 7.60 -5.54
CA ILE A 42 0.52 6.31 -5.27
C ILE A 42 1.63 5.27 -5.09
N TYR A 43 1.67 4.66 -3.91
CA TYR A 43 2.57 3.57 -3.56
C TYR A 43 1.74 2.29 -3.44
N ASN A 44 2.24 1.19 -3.99
CA ASN A 44 1.69 -0.15 -3.80
C ASN A 44 2.78 -1.03 -3.22
N ASP A 45 2.63 -1.33 -1.94
CA ASP A 45 3.57 -2.13 -1.17
C ASP A 45 2.96 -3.52 -0.91
N TRP A 46 3.72 -4.57 -1.23
CA TRP A 46 3.28 -5.94 -1.05
C TRP A 46 3.83 -6.55 0.23
N PHE A 47 2.93 -7.05 1.06
CA PHE A 47 3.23 -7.69 2.33
C PHE A 47 2.86 -9.16 2.31
N ASP A 48 3.63 -9.97 3.03
CA ASP A 48 3.45 -11.42 3.15
C ASP A 48 2.43 -11.79 4.23
N SER A 49 2.06 -10.82 5.08
CA SER A 49 1.07 -10.96 6.15
C SER A 49 0.02 -9.86 6.10
N LEU A 50 -1.22 -10.23 6.42
CA LEU A 50 -2.31 -9.26 6.59
C LEU A 50 -2.07 -8.36 7.79
N GLU A 51 -1.47 -8.88 8.86
CA GLU A 51 -1.22 -8.13 10.08
C GLU A 51 -0.22 -6.98 9.83
N GLU A 52 0.87 -7.27 9.14
CA GLU A 52 1.87 -6.29 8.73
C GLU A 52 1.28 -5.24 7.77
N ALA A 53 0.45 -5.69 6.81
CA ALA A 53 -0.27 -4.78 5.92
C ALA A 53 -1.22 -3.84 6.68
N LEU A 54 -1.91 -4.34 7.70
CA LEU A 54 -2.82 -3.54 8.54
C LEU A 54 -2.07 -2.58 9.46
N GLU A 55 -0.95 -3.02 10.04
CA GLU A 55 -0.07 -2.18 10.85
C GLU A 55 0.45 -1.00 10.03
N PHE A 56 0.92 -1.26 8.81
CA PHE A 56 1.35 -0.20 7.88
C PHE A 56 0.21 0.78 7.55
N VAL A 57 -1.01 0.27 7.34
CA VAL A 57 -2.18 1.10 7.08
C VAL A 57 -2.52 2.00 8.26
N GLU A 58 -2.41 1.50 9.50
CA GLU A 58 -2.67 2.28 10.71
C GLU A 58 -1.58 3.33 10.95
N ASP A 59 -0.31 2.96 10.79
CA ASP A 59 0.82 3.89 10.89
C ASP A 59 0.69 5.03 9.87
N ALA A 60 0.33 4.72 8.63
CA ALA A 60 0.12 5.72 7.57
C ALA A 60 -1.08 6.65 7.82
N LYS A 61 -2.05 6.26 8.66
CA LYS A 61 -3.17 7.12 9.08
C LYS A 61 -2.82 8.02 10.27
N MET A 62 -1.86 7.60 11.10
CA MET A 62 -1.41 8.33 12.29
C MET A 62 -0.35 9.41 11.98
N ALA A 63 0.17 9.43 10.74
CA ALA A 63 1.23 10.31 10.28
C ALA A 63 0.79 11.74 9.92
#